data_AF-A0A0C9TA66-F1
#
_entry.id   AF-A0A0C9TA66-F1
#
_cell.length_a   1.000
_cell.length_b   1.000
_cell.length_c   1.000
_cell.angle_alpha   90.00
_cell.angle_beta   90.00
_cell.angle_gamma   90.00
#
_symmetry.space_group_name_H-M   'P 1'
#
loop_
_entity.id
_entity.type
_entity.pdbx_description
1 polymer ?
#
loop_
_entity_poly.entity_id
_entity_poly.type
_entity_poly.pdbx_seq_one_letter_code
_entity_poly.pdbx_strand_id
1 'polypeptide(L)'
;NGLNNVPGAVSELKVRLVWVQVPSENGVHLELIHRFQVEMEHNWYETTVTASLPHRIVSVVDWTSDSPMPLPVATEEGKYPMSSPAWFELTLGPTSSVYHGF
;
A
#
# COMPACT_ATOMS: atom_id res chain seq x y z
N ASN A 1 13.03 11.80 13.69
CA ASN A 1 13.75 11.60 12.42
C ASN A 1 12.85 11.97 11.26
N GLY A 2 12.94 13.22 10.82
CA GLY A 2 12.32 13.70 9.59
C GLY A 2 13.11 14.89 9.05
N LEU A 3 12.80 15.27 7.81
CA LEU A 3 13.47 16.34 7.08
C LEU A 3 12.46 17.42 6.73
N ASN A 4 12.76 18.65 7.13
CA ASN A 4 11.91 19.82 6.91
C ASN A 4 12.31 20.57 5.64
N ASN A 5 11.37 21.34 5.09
CA ASN A 5 11.57 22.20 3.92
C ASN A 5 12.07 21.44 2.67
N VAL A 6 11.61 20.21 2.49
CA VAL A 6 11.87 19.46 1.26
C VAL A 6 11.07 20.09 0.12
N PRO A 7 11.70 20.49 -0.99
CA PRO A 7 10.99 21.09 -2.11
C PRO A 7 9.85 20.20 -2.62
N GLY A 8 8.65 20.77 -2.73
CA GLY A 8 7.45 20.07 -3.22
C GLY A 8 6.73 19.21 -2.18
N ALA A 9 7.29 19.02 -0.98
CA ALA A 9 6.59 18.35 0.11
C ALA A 9 5.67 19.34 0.83
N VAL A 10 4.45 18.91 1.14
CA VAL A 10 3.47 19.73 1.90
C VAL A 10 3.56 19.51 3.41
N SER A 11 4.29 18.49 3.85
CA SER A 11 4.55 18.18 5.25
C SER A 11 5.99 17.69 5.48
N GLU A 12 6.38 17.51 6.74
CA GLU A 12 7.69 16.98 7.11
C GLU A 12 7.88 15.58 6.49
N LEU A 13 8.98 15.41 5.74
CA LEU A 13 9.35 14.12 5.17
C LEU A 13 9.72 13.15 6.30
N LYS A 14 9.04 12.01 6.36
CA LYS A 14 9.26 11.00 7.42
C LYS A 14 10.28 9.98 6.94
N VAL A 15 11.28 9.69 7.78
CA VAL A 15 12.31 8.68 7.50
C VAL A 15 12.32 7.61 8.58
N ARG A 16 12.29 6.34 8.18
CA ARG A 16 12.46 5.19 9.08
C ARG A 16 13.49 4.22 8.54
N LEU A 17 14.33 3.70 9.42
CA LEU A 17 15.20 2.57 9.12
C LEU A 17 14.41 1.29 9.39
N VAL A 18 14.25 0.42 8.38
CA VAL A 18 13.46 -0.82 8.49
C VAL A 18 14.14 -1.95 7.72
N TRP A 19 13.75 -3.20 8.03
CA TRP A 19 14.14 -4.37 7.26
C TRP A 19 13.04 -4.71 6.26
N VAL A 20 13.42 -5.00 5.01
CA VAL A 20 12.49 -5.45 3.95
C VAL A 20 12.95 -6.75 3.33
N GLN A 21 12.00 -7.53 2.84
CA GLN A 21 12.25 -8.75 2.11
C GLN A 21 12.56 -8.44 0.64
N VAL A 22 13.71 -8.90 0.15
CA VAL A 22 14.14 -8.70 -1.24
C VAL A 22 14.38 -10.05 -1.90
N PRO A 23 13.81 -10.30 -3.10
CA PRO A 23 14.08 -11.50 -3.88
C PRO A 23 15.57 -11.65 -4.20
N SER A 24 16.06 -12.89 -4.18
CA SER A 24 17.42 -13.30 -4.51
C SER A 24 17.41 -14.66 -5.21
N GLU A 25 18.55 -15.08 -5.74
CA GLU A 25 18.68 -16.36 -6.47
C GLU A 25 18.18 -17.57 -5.66
N ASN A 26 18.37 -17.56 -4.34
CA ASN A 26 18.06 -18.69 -3.45
C ASN A 26 16.83 -18.45 -2.56
N GLY A 27 15.95 -17.50 -2.92
CA GLY A 27 14.76 -17.15 -2.15
C GLY A 27 14.75 -15.69 -1.73
N VAL A 28 14.51 -15.41 -0.45
CA VAL A 28 14.35 -14.06 0.07
C VAL A 28 15.40 -13.78 1.14
N HIS A 29 15.99 -12.59 1.11
CA HIS A 29 16.84 -12.09 2.20
C HIS A 29 16.28 -10.79 2.77
N LEU A 30 16.70 -10.47 4.00
CA LEU A 30 16.36 -9.20 4.63
C LEU A 30 17.42 -8.15 4.28
N GLU A 31 16.96 -7.01 3.80
CA GLU A 31 17.81 -5.87 3.51
C GLU A 31 17.42 -4.69 4.39
N LEU A 32 18.43 -4.05 4.98
CA LEU A 32 18.24 -2.84 5.78
C LEU A 32 18.08 -1.64 4.83
N ILE A 33 16.96 -0.94 4.96
CA ILE A 33 16.61 0.17 4.07
C ILE A 33 16.18 1.41 4.85
N HIS A 34 16.34 2.57 4.23
CA HIS A 34 15.66 3.80 4.59
C HIS A 34 14.33 3.86 3.84
N ARG A 35 13.24 3.98 4.60
CA ARG A 35 11.90 4.20 4.10
C ARG A 35 11.54 5.68 4.24
N PHE A 36 11.37 6.34 3.11
CA PHE A 36 10.95 7.72 3.00
C PHE A 36 9.46 7.78 2.72
N GLN A 37 8.74 8.66 3.41
CA GLN A 37 7.37 9.02 3.07
C GLN A 37 7.30 10.51 2.80
N VAL A 38 6.84 10.86 1.61
CA VAL A 38 6.78 12.23 1.09
C VAL A 38 5.35 12.51 0.68
N GLU A 39 4.70 13.38 1.42
CA GLU A 39 3.39 13.92 1.08
C GLU A 39 3.58 15.13 0.18
N MET A 40 2.90 15.13 -0.96
CA MET A 40 2.86 16.22 -1.94
C MET A 40 1.40 16.65 -2.16
N GLU A 41 1.17 17.76 -2.86
CA GLU A 41 -0.17 18.36 -3.03
C GLU A 41 -1.26 17.39 -3.53
N HIS A 42 -0.91 16.50 -4.45
CA HIS A 42 -1.86 15.56 -5.07
C HIS A 42 -1.42 14.11 -4.94
N ASN A 43 -0.20 13.87 -4.43
CA ASN A 43 0.37 12.53 -4.35
C ASN A 43 0.97 12.26 -2.98
N TRP A 44 1.05 10.99 -2.61
CA TRP A 44 1.83 10.55 -1.46
C TRP A 44 2.74 9.39 -1.85
N TYR A 45 4.04 9.68 -1.91
CA TYR A 45 5.05 8.69 -2.24
C TYR A 45 5.65 8.03 -1.01
N GLU A 46 5.87 6.72 -1.10
CA GLU A 46 6.78 5.97 -0.25
C GLU A 46 7.93 5.43 -1.10
N THR A 47 9.18 5.57 -0.64
CA THR A 47 10.35 5.04 -1.34
C THR A 47 11.25 4.30 -0.37
N THR A 48 11.73 3.13 -0.77
CA THR A 48 12.69 2.34 0.00
C THR A 48 14.06 2.38 -0.69
N VAL A 49 15.10 2.76 0.04
CA VAL A 49 16.47 2.88 -0.46
C VAL A 49 17.42 2.11 0.45
N THR A 50 18.38 1.36 -0.11
CA THR A 50 19.33 0.60 0.69
C THR A 50 20.12 1.47 1.65
N ALA A 51 20.27 1.01 2.89
CA ALA A 51 21.02 1.74 3.90
C ALA A 51 22.55 1.67 3.66
N SER A 52 23.01 0.62 2.98
CA SER A 52 24.41 0.41 2.60
C SER A 52 24.72 0.90 1.18
N LEU A 53 26.00 1.21 0.95
CA LEU A 53 26.54 1.54 -0.37
C LEU A 53 26.76 0.26 -1.22
N PRO A 54 26.59 0.35 -2.55
CA PRO A 54 26.01 1.48 -3.28
C PRO A 54 24.51 1.62 -2.99
N HIS A 55 24.05 2.85 -2.78
CA HIS A 55 22.64 3.10 -2.53
C HIS A 55 21.82 2.78 -3.78
N ARG A 56 20.78 1.96 -3.63
CA ARG A 56 19.82 1.65 -4.68
C ARG A 56 18.39 1.83 -4.18
N ILE A 57 17.52 2.30 -5.07
CA ILE A 57 16.08 2.29 -4.84
C ILE A 57 15.61 0.84 -4.97
N VAL A 58 14.97 0.33 -3.93
CA VAL A 58 14.42 -1.03 -3.89
C VAL A 58 12.98 -1.01 -4.39
N SER A 59 12.19 -0.03 -3.96
CA SER A 59 10.80 0.16 -4.41
C SER A 59 10.32 1.60 -4.26
N VAL A 60 9.28 1.92 -5.04
CA VAL A 60 8.51 3.17 -4.93
C VAL A 60 7.03 2.79 -4.94
N VAL A 61 6.25 3.39 -4.04
CA VAL A 61 4.80 3.23 -3.94
C VAL A 61 4.16 4.61 -4.01
N ASP A 62 3.15 4.76 -4.85
CA ASP A 62 2.23 5.90 -4.86
C ASP A 62 0.96 5.47 -4.13
N TRP A 63 0.64 6.13 -3.01
CA TRP A 63 -0.54 5.80 -2.20
C TRP A 63 -1.83 6.43 -2.71
N THR A 64 -1.72 7.32 -3.68
CA THR A 64 -2.82 8.12 -4.22
C THR A 64 -3.37 7.46 -5.47
N SER A 65 -4.70 7.27 -5.50
CA SER A 65 -5.41 6.65 -6.62
C SER A 65 -6.34 7.67 -7.25
N ASP A 66 -6.19 7.89 -8.55
CA ASP A 66 -7.10 8.71 -9.36
C ASP A 66 -8.34 7.93 -9.83
N SER A 67 -8.59 6.75 -9.26
CA SER A 67 -9.71 5.89 -9.68
C SER A 67 -11.07 6.56 -9.42
N PRO A 68 -11.97 6.60 -10.41
CA PRO A 68 -13.32 7.12 -10.20
C PRO A 68 -14.08 6.23 -9.22
N MET A 69 -14.70 6.84 -8.21
CA MET A 69 -15.62 6.12 -7.33
C MET A 69 -16.86 5.69 -8.10
N PRO A 70 -17.38 4.46 -7.89
CA PRO A 70 -18.64 4.05 -8.49
C PRO A 70 -19.75 5.02 -8.04
N LEU A 71 -20.48 5.58 -8.99
CA LEU A 71 -21.65 6.38 -8.67
C LEU A 71 -22.72 5.47 -8.04
N PRO A 72 -23.44 5.93 -7.00
CA PRO A 72 -24.61 5.21 -6.51
C PRO A 72 -25.59 4.98 -7.66
N VAL A 73 -25.96 3.73 -7.91
CA VAL A 73 -27.10 3.44 -8.79
C VAL A 73 -28.32 4.01 -8.08
N ALA A 74 -28.98 4.99 -8.70
CA ALA A 74 -30.27 5.48 -8.23
C ALA A 74 -31.22 4.29 -8.18
N THR A 75 -31.45 3.78 -6.98
CA THR A 75 -32.49 2.79 -6.74
C THR A 75 -33.77 3.61 -6.74
N GLU A 76 -34.64 3.41 -7.73
CA GLU A 76 -35.98 3.98 -7.68
C GLU A 76 -36.59 3.66 -6.32
N GLU A 77 -36.98 4.70 -5.59
CA GLU A 77 -37.41 4.60 -4.22
C GLU A 77 -38.60 3.63 -4.11
N GLY A 78 -38.45 2.61 -3.26
CA GLY A 78 -39.57 1.83 -2.77
C GLY A 78 -39.55 0.35 -3.12
N LYS A 79 -38.61 -0.37 -2.49
CA LYS A 79 -38.67 -1.78 -2.03
C LYS A 79 -37.39 -2.53 -2.41
N TYR A 80 -36.44 -2.56 -1.47
CA TYR A 80 -35.63 -3.76 -1.30
C TYR A 80 -35.62 -4.14 0.18
N PRO A 81 -35.99 -5.38 0.54
CA PRO A 81 -35.70 -5.91 1.86
C PRO A 81 -34.18 -5.98 1.99
N MET A 82 -33.69 -5.61 3.17
CA MET A 82 -32.29 -5.64 3.62
C MET A 82 -31.43 -6.65 2.82
N SER A 83 -30.77 -6.19 1.76
CA SER A 83 -29.73 -6.96 1.10
C SER A 83 -28.41 -6.62 1.76
N SER A 84 -27.72 -7.66 2.26
CA SER A 84 -26.41 -7.56 2.91
C SER A 84 -25.42 -6.74 2.08
N PRO A 85 -24.53 -5.97 2.73
CA PRO A 85 -23.44 -5.31 2.02
C PRO A 85 -22.55 -6.38 1.35
N ALA A 86 -22.09 -6.12 0.12
CA ALA A 86 -21.23 -7.03 -0.65
C ALA A 86 -19.90 -7.43 0.05
N TRP A 87 -19.53 -6.75 1.14
CA TRP A 87 -18.39 -7.12 1.99
C TRP A 87 -18.70 -8.27 2.97
N PHE A 88 -19.97 -8.63 3.15
CA PHE A 88 -20.42 -9.73 4.02
C PHE A 88 -20.35 -11.11 3.32
N GLU A 89 -20.25 -11.16 1.99
CA GLU A 89 -20.11 -12.41 1.23
C GLU A 89 -18.66 -12.89 1.09
N LEU A 90 -17.66 -12.11 1.53
CA LEU A 90 -16.26 -12.55 1.54
C LEU A 90 -15.88 -13.41 2.76
N THR A 91 -16.80 -13.65 3.70
CA THR A 91 -16.48 -14.36 4.95
C THR A 91 -17.07 -15.76 5.11
N LEU A 92 -17.91 -16.26 4.20
CA LEU A 92 -18.47 -17.62 4.32
C LEU A 92 -18.65 -18.31 2.95
N GLY A 93 -17.54 -18.69 2.31
CA GLY A 93 -17.55 -19.79 1.35
C GLY A 93 -17.51 -21.14 2.08
N PRO A 94 -18.20 -22.19 1.60
CA PRO A 94 -18.21 -23.49 2.24
C PRO A 94 -16.81 -24.12 2.13
N THR A 95 -16.41 -24.80 3.20
CA THR A 95 -15.20 -25.59 3.31
C THR A 95 -14.97 -26.47 2.07
N SER A 96 -13.84 -26.28 1.39
CA SER A 96 -13.05 -27.41 0.93
C SER A 96 -11.57 -27.06 1.07
N SER A 97 -10.91 -27.84 1.91
CA SER A 97 -9.47 -27.95 2.06
C SER A 97 -8.80 -28.09 0.69
N VAL A 98 -7.70 -27.37 0.44
CA VAL A 98 -6.37 -27.97 0.25
C VAL A 98 -5.30 -26.91 0.61
N TYR A 99 -4.48 -27.24 1.61
CA TYR A 99 -3.18 -26.61 1.85
C TYR A 99 -2.27 -26.88 0.64
N HIS A 100 -1.72 -25.83 0.03
CA HIS A 100 -0.44 -25.94 -0.66
C HIS A 100 0.41 -24.75 -0.27
N GLY A 101 1.39 -25.02 0.61
CA GLY A 101 2.53 -24.13 0.78
C GLY A 101 3.41 -24.17 -0.47
N PHE A 102 4.03 -23.05 -0.73
CA PHE A 102 5.43 -22.93 -1.11
C PHE A 102 5.97 -21.66 -0.44
#